data_AF-A0A9D9TFZ0-F1
#
_entry.id   AF-A0A9D9TFZ0-F1
#
_cell.length_a   1.000
_cell.length_b   1.000
_cell.length_c   1.000
_cell.angle_alpha   90.00
_cell.angle_beta   90.00
_cell.angle_gamma   90.00
#
_symmetry.space_group_name_H-M   'P 1'
#
loop_
_entity.id
_entity.type
_entity.pdbx_description
1 polymer ?
#
loop_
_entity_poly.entity_id
_entity_poly.type
_entity_poly.pdbx_seq_one_letter_code
_entity_poly.pdbx_strand_id
1 'polypeptide(L)'
;MDLSNNHIIENFYRLFQTKIEITKLEIQEKVENTSKKLFLIIAIVSIALMSFLFLLIGIALYINTIIGNPFGGFLIIALILALASGIFYNKNKHNLK
;
A
#
# COMPACT_ATOMS: atom_id res chain seq x y z
N MET A 1 49.78 -31.31 20.72
CA MET A 1 49.68 -30.38 19.58
C MET A 1 48.22 -29.90 19.36
N ASP A 2 47.35 -29.99 20.38
CA ASP A 2 45.89 -29.78 20.26
C ASP A 2 45.38 -28.36 20.61
N LEU A 3 46.17 -27.58 21.35
CA LEU A 3 45.65 -26.33 21.93
C LEU A 3 45.47 -25.19 20.91
N SER A 4 46.28 -25.13 19.83
CA SER A 4 46.12 -24.06 18.83
C SER A 4 44.96 -24.32 17.87
N ASN A 5 44.70 -25.59 17.54
CA ASN A 5 43.64 -25.96 16.60
C ASN A 5 42.25 -25.70 17.21
N ASN A 6 42.07 -26.00 18.49
CA ASN A 6 40.83 -25.69 19.21
C ASN A 6 40.54 -24.19 19.27
N HIS A 7 41.56 -23.34 19.46
CA HIS A 7 41.33 -21.91 19.59
C HIS A 7 40.95 -21.23 18.26
N ILE A 8 41.48 -21.73 17.14
CA ILE A 8 41.11 -21.27 15.79
C ILE A 8 39.67 -21.69 15.46
N ILE A 9 39.30 -22.94 15.78
CA ILE A 9 37.95 -23.47 15.55
C ILE A 9 36.93 -22.71 16.41
N GLU A 10 37.26 -22.41 17.67
CA GLU A 10 36.39 -21.69 18.59
C GLU A 10 36.15 -20.24 18.14
N ASN A 11 37.21 -19.54 17.70
CA ASN A 11 37.06 -18.19 17.14
C ASN A 11 36.27 -18.20 15.83
N PHE A 12 36.49 -19.19 14.96
CA PHE A 12 35.71 -19.34 13.73
C PHE A 12 34.23 -19.59 14.03
N TYR A 13 33.94 -20.43 15.02
CA TYR A 13 32.59 -20.73 15.46
C TYR A 13 31.89 -19.50 16.04
N ARG A 14 32.61 -18.69 16.84
CA ARG A 14 32.10 -17.40 17.35
C ARG A 14 31.80 -16.43 16.21
N LEU A 15 32.69 -16.29 15.23
CA LEU A 15 32.45 -15.45 14.05
C LEU A 15 31.26 -15.93 13.23
N PHE A 16 31.10 -17.24 13.08
CA PHE A 16 29.98 -17.83 12.35
C PHE A 16 28.66 -17.61 13.09
N GLN A 17 28.63 -17.81 14.41
CA GLN A 17 27.48 -17.49 15.25
C GLN A 17 27.11 -16.01 15.19
N THR A 18 28.08 -15.10 15.31
CA THR A 18 27.85 -13.67 15.19
C THR A 18 27.29 -13.29 13.82
N LYS A 19 27.81 -13.87 12.73
CA LYS A 19 27.26 -13.63 11.38
C LYS A 19 25.82 -14.11 11.24
N ILE A 20 25.47 -15.28 11.81
CA ILE A 20 24.10 -15.78 11.82
C ILE A 20 23.18 -14.83 12.60
N GLU A 21 23.64 -14.36 13.76
CA GLU A 21 22.87 -13.46 14.62
C GLU A 21 22.63 -12.10 13.95
N ILE A 22 23.66 -11.52 13.34
CA ILE A 22 23.54 -10.29 12.54
C ILE A 22 22.57 -10.50 11.37
N THR A 23 22.68 -11.62 10.65
CA THR A 23 21.78 -11.91 9.51
C THR A 23 20.32 -12.03 9.96
N LYS A 24 20.06 -12.66 11.11
CA LYS A 24 18.71 -12.75 11.68
C LYS A 24 18.16 -11.37 12.05
N LEU A 25 18.98 -10.53 12.68
CA LEU A 25 18.62 -9.17 13.05
C LEU A 25 18.29 -8.32 11.82
N GLU A 26 19.12 -8.38 10.76
CA GLU A 26 18.89 -7.65 9.52
C GLU A 26 17.59 -8.07 8.82
N ILE A 27 17.27 -9.37 8.81
CA ILE A 27 16.00 -9.88 8.27
C ILE A 27 14.83 -9.35 9.11
N GLN A 28 14.93 -9.42 10.44
CA GLN A 28 13.87 -8.95 11.33
C GLN A 28 13.63 -7.45 11.16
N GLU A 29 14.68 -6.64 11.12
CA GLU A 29 14.59 -5.20 10.90
C GLU A 29 13.99 -4.88 9.53
N LYS A 30 14.44 -5.57 8.47
CA LYS A 30 13.91 -5.36 7.11
C LYS A 30 12.43 -5.73 7.01
N VAL A 31 12.00 -6.82 7.65
CA VAL A 31 10.60 -7.24 7.73
C VAL A 31 9.78 -6.22 8.54
N GLU A 32 10.26 -5.78 9.69
CA GLU A 32 9.56 -4.82 10.55
C GLU A 32 9.41 -3.46 9.88
N ASN A 33 10.48 -2.96 9.28
CA ASN A 33 10.51 -1.65 8.62
C ASN A 33 9.64 -1.65 7.34
N THR A 34 9.59 -2.77 6.62
CA THR A 34 8.68 -2.93 5.47
C THR A 34 7.22 -3.08 5.94
N SER A 35 6.98 -3.86 6.99
CA SER A 35 5.63 -4.10 7.53
C SER A 35 5.00 -2.80 8.05
N LYS A 36 5.74 -2.02 8.84
CA LYS A 36 5.28 -0.73 9.36
C LYS A 36 4.87 0.24 8.24
N LYS A 37 5.67 0.32 7.17
CA LYS A 37 5.36 1.15 5.99
C LYS A 37 4.11 0.66 5.27
N LEU A 38 3.94 -0.65 5.10
CA LEU A 38 2.76 -1.23 4.47
C LEU A 38 1.48 -0.92 5.25
N PHE A 39 1.48 -1.10 6.58
CA PHE A 39 0.32 -0.77 7.41
C PHE A 39 -0.06 0.71 7.31
N LEU A 40 0.92 1.61 7.32
CA LEU A 40 0.69 3.03 7.18
C LEU A 40 0.11 3.37 5.80
N ILE A 41 0.66 2.81 4.72
CA ILE A 41 0.14 3.01 3.37
C ILE A 41 -1.30 2.49 3.26
N ILE A 42 -1.58 1.29 3.76
CA ILE A 42 -2.93 0.72 3.75
C ILE A 42 -3.90 1.60 4.54
N ALA A 43 -3.50 2.10 5.71
CA ALA A 43 -4.33 2.99 6.52
C ALA A 43 -4.63 4.30 5.79
N ILE A 44 -3.62 4.96 5.21
CA ILE A 44 -3.79 6.20 4.45
C ILE A 44 -4.70 5.97 3.24
N VAL A 45 -4.44 4.92 2.45
CA VAL A 45 -5.25 4.58 1.28
C VAL A 45 -6.69 4.30 1.69
N SER A 46 -6.91 3.58 2.79
CA SER A 46 -8.26 3.27 3.29
C SER A 46 -9.01 4.54 3.73
N ILE A 47 -8.35 5.43 4.47
CA ILE A 47 -8.94 6.71 4.90
C ILE A 47 -9.25 7.58 3.68
N ALA A 48 -8.33 7.68 2.73
CA ALA A 48 -8.52 8.44 1.50
C ALA A 48 -9.69 7.89 0.68
N LEU A 49 -9.79 6.57 0.54
CA LEU A 49 -10.85 5.90 -0.21
C LEU A 49 -12.21 6.08 0.46
N MET A 50 -12.28 5.95 1.79
CA MET A 50 -13.48 6.27 2.57
C MET A 50 -13.89 7.74 2.41
N SER A 51 -12.95 8.67 2.58
CA SER A 51 -13.22 10.10 2.42
C SER A 51 -13.75 10.42 1.02
N PHE A 52 -13.15 9.83 -0.01
CA PHE A 52 -13.58 10.00 -1.40
C PHE A 52 -15.00 9.47 -1.63
N LEU A 53 -15.32 8.26 -1.13
CA LEU A 53 -16.67 7.71 -1.22
C LEU A 53 -17.71 8.60 -0.53
N PHE A 54 -17.41 9.07 0.68
CA PHE A 54 -18.28 10.00 1.40
C PHE A 54 -18.48 11.31 0.65
N LEU A 55 -17.44 11.82 0.01
CA LEU A 55 -17.51 13.03 -0.81
C LEU A 55 -18.45 12.81 -2.01
N LEU A 56 -18.30 11.70 -2.73
CA LEU A 56 -19.19 11.34 -3.85
C LEU A 56 -20.64 11.20 -3.40
N ILE A 57 -20.89 10.49 -2.29
CA ILE A 57 -22.24 10.33 -1.74
C ILE A 57 -22.80 11.69 -1.31
N GLY A 58 -22.00 12.53 -0.65
CA GLY A 58 -22.39 13.88 -0.24
C GLY A 58 -22.80 14.76 -1.42
N ILE A 59 -22.03 14.74 -2.51
CA ILE A 59 -22.39 15.44 -3.74
C ILE A 59 -23.67 14.86 -4.35
N ALA A 60 -23.83 13.52 -4.37
CA ALA A 60 -25.03 12.90 -4.92
C ALA A 60 -26.28 13.35 -4.15
N LEU A 61 -26.20 13.33 -2.82
CA LEU A 61 -27.27 13.77 -1.95
C LEU A 61 -27.56 15.27 -2.11
N TYR A 62 -26.52 16.10 -2.27
CA TYR A 62 -26.70 17.52 -2.54
C TYR A 62 -27.39 17.75 -3.90
N ILE A 63 -27.02 17.01 -4.93
CA ILE A 63 -27.70 17.10 -6.23
C ILE A 63 -29.15 16.60 -6.14
N ASN A 64 -29.42 15.58 -5.32
CA ASN A 64 -30.78 15.09 -5.10
C ASN A 64 -31.71 16.18 -4.54
N THR A 65 -31.22 17.09 -3.68
CA THR A 65 -32.04 18.18 -3.14
C THR A 65 -32.44 19.18 -4.22
N ILE A 66 -31.57 19.42 -5.21
CA ILE A 66 -31.84 20.34 -6.34
C ILE A 66 -32.81 19.71 -7.34
N ILE A 67 -32.65 18.42 -7.63
CA ILE A 67 -33.46 17.68 -8.61
C ILE A 67 -34.83 17.30 -8.03
N GLY A 68 -34.95 17.21 -6.70
CA GLY A 68 -36.16 16.74 -6.02
C GLY A 68 -36.41 15.23 -6.16
N ASN A 69 -35.50 14.50 -6.82
CA ASN A 69 -35.54 13.03 -6.94
C ASN A 69 -34.45 12.41 -6.05
N PRO A 70 -34.80 11.47 -5.14
CA PRO A 70 -33.86 10.85 -4.21
C PRO A 70 -32.74 10.01 -4.85
N PHE A 71 -32.86 9.63 -6.13
CA PHE A 71 -31.85 8.81 -6.82
C PHE A 71 -31.11 9.55 -7.96
N GLY A 72 -31.55 10.75 -8.33
CA GLY A 72 -31.07 11.44 -9.54
C GLY A 72 -29.59 11.84 -9.50
N GLY A 73 -29.13 12.33 -8.36
CA GLY A 73 -27.74 12.72 -8.12
C GLY A 73 -26.76 11.54 -8.15
N PHE A 74 -27.19 10.35 -7.71
CA PHE A 74 -26.34 9.16 -7.85
C PHE A 74 -26.14 8.77 -9.31
N LEU A 75 -27.20 8.84 -10.13
CA LEU A 75 -27.11 8.55 -11.58
C LEU A 75 -26.19 9.53 -12.31
N ILE A 76 -26.26 10.82 -11.96
CA ILE A 76 -25.40 11.85 -12.56
C ILE A 76 -23.93 11.60 -12.22
N ILE A 77 -23.62 11.33 -10.95
CA ILE A 77 -22.24 11.03 -10.55
C ILE A 77 -21.75 9.75 -11.22
N ALA A 78 -22.58 8.70 -11.30
CA ALA A 78 -22.23 7.48 -12.01
C ALA A 78 -21.91 7.73 -13.49
N LEU A 79 -22.69 8.57 -14.17
CA LEU A 79 -22.46 8.94 -15.57
C LEU A 79 -21.14 9.71 -15.75
N ILE A 80 -20.87 10.68 -14.87
CA ILE A 80 -19.62 11.46 -14.88
C ILE A 80 -18.40 10.52 -14.70
N LEU A 81 -18.47 9.58 -13.75
CA LEU A 81 -17.40 8.61 -13.53
C LEU A 81 -17.22 7.64 -14.71
N ALA A 82 -18.31 7.21 -15.34
CA ALA A 82 -18.26 6.36 -16.53
C ALA A 82 -17.60 7.10 -17.72
N LEU A 83 -17.93 8.38 -17.92
CA LEU A 83 -17.30 9.20 -18.96
C LEU A 83 -15.81 9.44 -18.66
N ALA A 84 -15.47 9.80 -17.42
CA ALA A 84 -14.09 10.02 -17.02
C ALA A 84 -13.23 8.75 -17.20
N SER A 85 -13.76 7.59 -16.79
CA SER A 85 -13.07 6.31 -16.98
C SER A 85 -12.94 5.92 -18.45
N GLY A 86 -13.96 6.15 -19.27
CA GLY A 86 -13.91 5.94 -20.72
C GLY A 86 -12.86 6.82 -21.42
N ILE A 87 -12.80 8.11 -21.06
CA ILE A 87 -11.78 9.04 -21.58
C ILE A 87 -10.38 8.60 -21.16
N PHE A 88 -10.20 8.23 -19.89
CA PHE A 88 -8.92 7.76 -19.37
C PHE A 88 -8.44 6.50 -20.11
N TYR A 89 -9.34 5.53 -20.32
CA TYR A 89 -9.04 4.31 -21.07
C TYR A 89 -8.63 4.61 -22.52
N ASN A 90 -9.36 5.50 -23.20
CA ASN A 90 -9.04 5.90 -24.57
C ASN A 90 -7.69 6.63 -24.67
N LYS A 91 -7.41 7.52 -23.71
CA LYS A 91 -6.12 8.24 -23.62
C LYS A 91 -4.95 7.28 -23.35
N ASN A 92 -5.14 6.30 -22.47
CA ASN A 92 -4.10 5.32 -22.16
C ASN A 92 -3.81 4.40 -23.35
N LYS A 93 -4.83 4.06 -24.15
CA LYS A 93 -4.66 3.34 -25.43
C LYS A 93 -3.87 4.14 -26.47
N HIS A 94 -3.98 5.47 -26.47
CA HIS A 94 -3.23 6.35 -27.37
C HIS A 94 -1.77 6.58 -26.92
N ASN A 95 -1.47 6.48 -25.62
CA ASN A 95 -0.10 6.60 -25.09
C ASN A 95 0.72 5.29 -25.16
N LEU A 96 0.10 4.18 -25.57
CA LEU A 96 0.73 2.86 -25.72
C LEU A 96 0.98 2.46 -27.19
N LYS A 97 0.70 3.37 -28.14
CA LYS A 97 1.08 3.25 -29.57
C LYS A 97 2.13 4.29 -29.89
#